data_AF-A0A2N2TCW0-F1
#
_entry.id   AF-A0A2N2TCW0-F1
#
_cell.length_a   1.000
_cell.length_b   1.000
_cell.length_c   1.000
_cell.angle_alpha   90.00
_cell.angle_beta   90.00
_cell.angle_gamma   90.00
#
_symmetry.space_group_name_H-M   'P 1'
#
loop_
_entity.id
_entity.type
_entity.pdbx_description
1 polymer ?
#
loop_
_entity_poly.entity_id
_entity_poly.type
_entity_poly.pdbx_seq_one_letter_code
_entity_poly.pdbx_strand_id
1 'polypeptide(L)'
;MRRKFPGTPRIQFDMVVTGSTAACASLTDSVAVDQLLGRSTVTYHPGAKRKNQTMPKVKPITAMKQRLQESLSNLAEQEEVIELVRRAIETYDLKPMDVFSEDELGAALAPDPVDESIPYCDRAGNTWAGKGRRPTWLVEAIEAGTALEDFRNPSYSG
;
A
#
# COMPACT_ATOMS: atom_id res chain seq x y z
N MET A 1 -27.71 -25.67 -9.93
CA MET A 1 -27.94 -24.34 -9.30
C MET A 1 -26.61 -23.80 -8.80
N ARG A 2 -25.97 -22.88 -9.53
CA ARG A 2 -24.72 -22.22 -9.10
C ARG A 2 -25.05 -20.83 -8.54
N ARG A 3 -24.72 -20.60 -7.28
CA ARG A 3 -24.95 -19.32 -6.58
C ARG A 3 -23.91 -18.30 -7.06
N LYS A 4 -24.40 -17.17 -7.56
CA LYS A 4 -23.63 -16.01 -8.04
C LYS A 4 -23.33 -15.11 -6.85
N PHE A 5 -22.07 -14.96 -6.48
CA PHE A 5 -21.64 -13.97 -5.48
C PHE A 5 -21.27 -12.67 -6.19
N PRO A 6 -21.77 -11.50 -5.76
CA PRO A 6 -21.31 -10.21 -6.29
C PRO A 6 -19.97 -9.81 -5.66
N GLY A 7 -18.99 -9.49 -6.50
CA GLY A 7 -17.68 -8.97 -6.10
C GLY A 7 -17.78 -7.57 -5.50
N THR A 8 -17.00 -7.34 -4.45
CA THR A 8 -16.82 -6.04 -3.78
C THR A 8 -15.92 -5.12 -4.60
N PRO A 9 -16.20 -3.80 -4.68
CA PRO A 9 -15.30 -2.85 -5.32
C PRO A 9 -14.10 -2.53 -4.41
N ARG A 10 -12.90 -2.65 -4.97
CA ARG A 10 -11.61 -2.26 -4.37
C ARG A 10 -11.46 -0.74 -4.52
N ILE A 11 -11.43 -0.01 -3.41
CA ILE A 11 -11.22 1.45 -3.37
C ILE A 11 -9.73 1.72 -3.56
N GLN A 12 -9.40 2.50 -4.58
CA GLN A 12 -8.05 2.95 -4.91
C GLN A 12 -7.86 4.34 -4.29
N PHE A 13 -6.88 4.48 -3.39
CA PHE A 13 -6.49 5.76 -2.80
C PHE A 13 -5.29 6.29 -3.59
N ASP A 14 -5.49 7.37 -4.35
CA ASP A 14 -4.39 8.15 -4.91
C ASP A 14 -3.77 9.01 -3.81
N MET A 15 -2.53 8.68 -3.46
CA MET A 15 -1.71 9.42 -2.50
C MET A 15 -0.84 10.41 -3.26
N VAL A 16 -1.31 11.66 -3.37
CA VAL A 16 -0.47 12.78 -3.83
C VAL A 16 0.45 13.21 -2.69
N VAL A 17 1.74 12.88 -2.83
CA VAL A 17 2.82 13.38 -1.97
C VAL A 17 3.32 14.70 -2.57
N THR A 18 2.98 15.83 -1.97
CA THR A 18 3.67 17.10 -2.22
C THR A 18 4.71 17.32 -1.12
N GLY A 19 5.99 17.21 -1.48
CA GLY A 19 7.11 17.57 -0.63
C GLY A 19 7.25 19.09 -0.52
N SER A 20 7.35 19.60 0.71
CA SER A 20 7.77 20.98 1.00
C SER A 20 8.98 20.94 1.91
N THR A 21 10.12 21.37 1.37
CA THR A 21 11.42 21.39 2.02
C THR A 21 11.65 22.67 2.83
N ALA A 22 12.11 22.47 4.06
CA ALA A 22 13.11 23.23 4.83
C ALA A 22 12.85 24.72 5.16
N ALA A 23 12.96 25.06 6.45
CA ALA A 23 14.12 25.79 6.99
C ALA A 23 14.00 25.97 8.52
N CYS A 24 15.02 25.51 9.24
CA CYS A 24 15.30 25.89 10.62
C CYS A 24 15.80 27.34 10.69
N ALA A 25 15.31 28.10 11.67
CA ALA A 25 16.05 29.21 12.25
C ALA A 25 15.70 29.32 13.74
N SER A 26 16.64 28.88 14.57
CA SER A 26 16.69 29.12 16.01
C SER A 26 17.03 30.58 16.28
N LEU A 27 16.31 31.24 17.20
CA LEU A 27 16.82 32.38 17.97
C LEU A 27 16.05 32.47 19.29
N THR A 28 16.83 32.84 20.30
CA THR A 28 16.71 32.69 21.74
C THR A 28 15.73 33.64 22.42
N ASP A 29 15.31 33.22 23.61
CA ASP A 29 14.86 34.01 24.78
C ASP A 29 13.80 35.10 24.57
N SER A 30 12.62 34.90 25.16
CA SER A 30 12.25 35.73 26.31
C SER A 30 11.01 35.15 27.00
N VAL A 31 11.11 35.05 28.31
CA VAL A 31 10.04 34.68 29.23
C VAL A 31 8.97 35.77 29.17
N ALA A 32 7.90 35.54 28.43
CA ALA A 32 6.65 36.31 28.54
C ALA A 32 5.56 35.36 29.04
N VAL A 33 5.60 35.14 30.35
CA VAL A 33 4.48 34.63 31.13
C VAL A 33 3.40 35.71 31.09
N ASP A 34 2.21 35.28 30.67
CA ASP A 34 0.92 35.92 30.91
C ASP A 34 0.45 37.01 29.93
N GLN A 35 -0.88 37.01 29.77
CA GLN A 35 -1.71 37.97 29.03
C GLN A 35 -1.73 37.88 27.50
N LEU A 36 -2.55 36.95 27.01
CA LEU A 36 -3.69 37.29 26.15
C LEU A 36 -4.66 36.09 26.14
N LEU A 37 -5.18 35.76 27.33
CA LEU A 37 -6.42 35.00 27.45
C LEU A 37 -7.51 35.85 26.79
N GLY A 38 -7.79 35.57 25.52
CA GLY A 38 -9.04 35.91 24.86
C GLY A 38 -10.18 35.25 25.62
N ARG A 39 -10.58 35.88 26.74
CA ARG A 39 -11.80 35.59 27.49
C ARG A 39 -12.95 35.96 26.58
N SER A 40 -13.32 35.01 25.72
CA SER A 40 -14.61 35.01 25.07
C SER A 40 -15.63 35.00 26.21
N THR A 41 -16.31 36.11 26.43
CA THR A 41 -17.41 36.20 27.38
C THR A 41 -18.49 35.26 26.89
N VAL A 42 -18.57 34.07 27.51
CA VAL A 42 -19.69 33.16 27.33
C VAL A 42 -20.91 33.86 27.93
N THR A 43 -21.65 34.58 27.10
CA THR A 43 -22.95 35.14 27.47
C THR A 43 -23.91 34.00 27.76
N TYR A 44 -24.25 33.82 29.04
CA TYR A 44 -25.21 32.83 29.52
C TYR A 44 -26.61 33.19 29.02
N HIS A 45 -27.12 32.41 28.07
CA HIS A 45 -28.52 32.44 27.66
C HIS A 45 -29.27 31.36 28.45
N PRO A 46 -30.20 31.71 29.35
CA PRO A 46 -31.01 30.71 30.05
C PRO A 46 -32.02 30.13 29.05
N GLY A 47 -31.85 28.85 28.68
CA GLY A 47 -32.90 28.10 27.97
C GLY A 47 -32.50 27.34 26.72
N ALA A 48 -31.25 27.40 26.26
CA ALA A 48 -30.81 26.54 25.16
C ALA A 48 -30.56 25.11 25.68
N LYS A 49 -31.50 24.19 25.39
CA LYS A 49 -31.33 22.75 25.59
C LYS A 49 -30.10 22.32 24.78
N ARG A 50 -28.95 22.15 25.45
CA ARG A 50 -27.76 21.53 24.84
C ARG A 50 -28.17 20.14 24.40
N LYS A 51 -28.35 19.92 23.10
CA LYS A 51 -28.53 18.57 22.56
C LYS A 51 -27.28 17.80 22.96
N ASN A 52 -27.44 16.72 23.72
CA ASN A 52 -26.32 15.91 24.20
C ASN A 52 -25.47 15.48 23.00
N GLN A 53 -24.31 16.12 22.82
CA GLN A 53 -23.33 15.70 21.85
C GLN A 53 -22.65 14.46 22.45
N THR A 54 -23.27 13.30 22.23
CA THR A 54 -22.64 12.02 22.54
C THR A 54 -21.42 11.89 21.65
N MET A 55 -20.24 12.14 22.23
CA MET A 55 -18.95 11.91 21.60
C MET A 55 -18.92 10.47 21.06
N PRO A 56 -18.65 10.26 19.76
CA PRO A 56 -18.57 8.92 19.22
C PRO A 56 -17.35 8.19 19.80
N LYS A 57 -17.54 6.88 20.00
CA LYS A 57 -16.67 5.97 20.74
C LYS A 57 -15.22 6.08 20.24
N VAL A 58 -14.28 6.46 21.13
CA VAL A 58 -12.83 6.62 20.86
C VAL A 58 -12.12 5.29 20.58
N LYS A 59 -12.68 4.18 21.07
CA LYS A 59 -12.13 2.82 20.97
C LYS A 59 -11.78 2.34 19.54
N PRO A 60 -12.66 2.47 18.52
CA PRO A 60 -12.33 2.09 17.15
C PRO A 60 -11.16 2.89 16.58
N ILE A 61 -11.07 4.19 16.85
CA ILE A 61 -9.99 5.05 16.33
C ILE A 61 -8.66 4.70 17.01
N THR A 62 -8.66 4.45 18.31
CA THR A 62 -7.45 4.01 19.02
C THR A 62 -6.98 2.63 18.56
N ALA A 63 -7.90 1.70 18.30
CA ALA A 63 -7.56 0.39 17.78
C ALA A 63 -6.95 0.49 16.37
N MET A 64 -7.46 1.38 15.50
CA MET A 64 -6.88 1.62 14.19
C MET A 64 -5.48 2.22 14.29
N LYS A 65 -5.28 3.22 15.16
CA LYS A 65 -3.96 3.81 15.42
C LYS A 65 -2.95 2.75 15.87
N GLN A 66 -3.35 1.87 16.79
CA GLN A 66 -2.49 0.79 17.27
C GLN A 66 -2.09 -0.17 16.15
N ARG A 67 -3.02 -0.60 15.30
CA ARG A 67 -2.71 -1.48 14.15
C ARG A 67 -1.74 -0.84 13.15
N LEU A 68 -1.91 0.46 12.90
CA LEU A 68 -0.99 1.20 12.03
C LEU A 68 0.40 1.30 12.66
N GLN A 69 0.48 1.59 13.96
CA GLN A 69 1.76 1.64 14.69
C GLN A 69 2.47 0.29 14.70
N GLU A 70 1.72 -0.80 14.89
CA GLU A 70 2.25 -2.17 14.85
C GLU A 70 2.72 -2.56 13.44
N SER A 71 1.99 -2.15 12.40
CA SER A 71 2.43 -2.38 11.02
C SER A 71 3.74 -1.66 10.72
N LEU A 72 3.90 -0.42 11.22
CA LEU A 72 5.14 0.35 11.08
C LEU A 72 6.30 -0.29 11.87
N SER A 73 6.06 -0.82 13.07
CA SER A 73 7.12 -1.53 13.80
C SER A 73 7.54 -2.80 13.09
N ASN A 74 6.59 -3.58 12.58
CA ASN A 74 6.89 -4.81 11.83
C ASN A 74 7.70 -4.52 10.55
N LEU A 75 7.41 -3.41 9.87
CA LEU A 75 8.20 -2.97 8.70
C LEU A 75 9.62 -2.56 9.12
N ALA A 76 9.77 -1.83 10.22
CA ALA A 76 11.09 -1.44 10.72
C ALA A 76 11.94 -2.65 11.12
N GLU A 77 11.34 -3.64 11.78
CA GLU A 77 12.01 -4.91 12.11
C GLU A 77 12.44 -5.67 10.84
N GLN A 78 11.60 -5.68 9.80
CA GLN A 78 11.95 -6.29 8.51
C GLN A 78 13.12 -5.56 7.85
N GLU A 79 13.13 -4.23 7.86
CA GLU A 79 14.23 -3.43 7.30
C GLU A 79 15.57 -3.72 8.02
N GLU A 80 15.55 -3.88 9.34
CA GLU A 80 16.74 -4.27 10.11
C GLU A 80 17.27 -5.65 9.70
N VAL A 81 16.38 -6.63 9.55
CA VAL A 81 16.75 -7.98 9.11
C VAL A 81 17.30 -7.95 7.67
N ILE A 82 16.72 -7.14 6.79
CA ILE A 82 17.21 -6.99 5.41
C ILE A 82 18.65 -6.47 5.42
N GLU A 83 18.98 -5.46 6.24
CA GLU A 83 20.36 -4.95 6.36
C GLU A 83 21.32 -6.01 6.91
N LEU A 84 20.88 -6.80 7.89
CA LEU A 84 21.67 -7.92 8.41
C LEU A 84 21.98 -8.96 7.31
N VAL A 85 20.98 -9.32 6.52
CA VAL A 85 21.11 -10.29 5.42
C VAL A 85 22.01 -9.73 4.31
N ARG A 86 21.85 -8.45 3.92
CA ARG A 86 22.73 -7.78 2.94
C ARG A 86 24.20 -7.86 3.37
N ARG A 87 24.49 -7.52 4.62
CA ARG A 87 25.85 -7.65 5.18
C ARG A 87 26.37 -9.08 5.16
N ALA A 88 25.53 -10.06 5.46
CA ALA A 88 25.93 -11.48 5.43
C ALA A 88 26.27 -11.95 4.00
N ILE A 89 25.49 -11.51 3.00
CA ILE A 89 25.78 -11.77 1.59
C ILE A 89 27.16 -11.20 1.21
N GLU A 90 27.46 -9.96 1.59
CA GLU A 90 28.76 -9.33 1.29
C GLU A 90 29.93 -9.99 2.02
N THR A 91 29.74 -10.36 3.29
CA THR A 91 30.81 -10.90 4.13
C THR A 91 31.23 -12.30 3.67
N TYR A 92 30.28 -13.11 3.19
CA TYR A 92 30.49 -14.53 2.90
C TYR A 92 30.28 -14.89 1.42
N ASP A 93 30.05 -13.90 0.54
CA ASP A 93 29.68 -14.07 -0.88
C ASP A 93 28.54 -15.09 -1.08
N LEU A 94 27.52 -15.05 -0.21
CA LEU A 94 26.42 -16.01 -0.25
C LEU A 94 25.66 -15.90 -1.58
N LYS A 95 25.53 -17.02 -2.27
CA LYS A 95 24.72 -17.17 -3.47
C LYS A 95 23.30 -17.60 -3.07
N PRO A 96 22.29 -17.33 -3.90
CA PRO A 96 20.95 -17.88 -3.68
C PRO A 96 20.93 -19.39 -3.48
N MET A 97 21.79 -20.14 -4.18
CA MET A 97 21.88 -21.61 -4.07
C MET A 97 22.45 -22.12 -2.73
N ASP A 98 23.10 -21.25 -1.95
CA ASP A 98 23.62 -21.62 -0.62
C ASP A 98 22.55 -21.55 0.47
N VAL A 99 21.46 -20.81 0.21
CA VAL A 99 20.39 -20.51 1.18
C VAL A 99 19.08 -21.18 0.79
N PHE A 100 18.80 -21.27 -0.51
CA PHE A 100 17.58 -21.87 -1.06
C PHE A 100 17.91 -23.19 -1.75
N SER A 101 17.03 -24.17 -1.62
CA SER A 101 17.11 -25.36 -2.47
C SER A 101 16.82 -24.99 -3.93
N GLU A 102 17.31 -25.81 -4.87
CA GLU A 102 17.12 -25.56 -6.29
C GLU A 102 15.63 -25.54 -6.68
N ASP A 103 14.82 -26.36 -6.03
CA ASP A 103 13.36 -26.36 -6.19
C ASP A 103 12.72 -25.07 -5.67
N GLU A 104 13.15 -24.55 -4.52
CA GLU A 104 12.65 -23.29 -3.96
C GLU A 104 13.05 -22.09 -4.81
N LEU A 105 14.31 -22.07 -5.30
CA LEU A 105 14.78 -21.02 -6.19
C LEU A 105 14.05 -21.09 -7.54
N GLY A 106 13.85 -22.30 -8.06
CA GLY A 106 13.07 -22.55 -9.27
C GLY A 106 11.61 -22.10 -9.13
N ALA A 107 10.97 -22.41 -8.01
CA ALA A 107 9.60 -21.99 -7.72
C ALA A 107 9.48 -20.47 -7.51
N ALA A 108 10.44 -19.83 -6.86
CA ALA A 108 10.44 -18.39 -6.64
C ALA A 108 10.68 -17.58 -7.94
N LEU A 109 11.41 -18.17 -8.89
CA LEU A 109 11.65 -17.59 -10.21
C LEU A 109 10.61 -18.00 -11.26
N ALA A 110 9.80 -19.02 -10.96
CA ALA A 110 8.74 -19.47 -11.85
C ALA A 110 7.71 -18.35 -12.02
N PRO A 111 7.22 -18.11 -13.24
CA PRO A 111 6.08 -17.22 -13.42
C PRO A 111 4.88 -17.77 -12.64
N ASP A 112 4.05 -16.87 -12.11
CA ASP A 112 2.79 -17.24 -11.48
C ASP A 112 2.01 -18.18 -12.43
N PRO A 113 1.42 -19.28 -11.92
CA PRO A 113 0.69 -20.22 -12.75
C PRO A 113 -0.52 -19.52 -13.36
N VAL A 114 -0.39 -19.13 -14.62
CA VAL A 114 -1.48 -18.58 -15.42
C VAL A 114 -2.30 -19.76 -15.93
N ASP A 115 -3.62 -19.68 -15.81
CA ASP A 115 -4.53 -20.67 -16.39
C ASP A 115 -4.18 -20.88 -17.88
N GLU A 116 -3.84 -22.11 -18.24
CA GLU A 116 -3.40 -22.53 -19.58
C GLU A 116 -4.45 -22.22 -20.66
N SER A 117 -5.72 -22.08 -20.27
CA SER A 117 -6.82 -21.73 -21.19
C SER A 117 -6.87 -20.23 -21.54
N ILE A 118 -6.09 -19.39 -20.86
CA ILE A 118 -6.06 -17.94 -21.08
C ILE A 118 -4.94 -17.58 -22.06
N PRO A 119 -5.24 -16.94 -23.20
CA PRO A 119 -4.27 -16.63 -24.23
C PRO A 119 -3.34 -15.46 -23.93
N TYR A 120 -3.77 -14.48 -23.12
CA TYR A 120 -2.95 -13.29 -22.82
C TYR A 120 -2.89 -13.00 -21.32
N CYS A 121 -1.69 -12.68 -20.82
CA CYS A 121 -1.42 -12.33 -19.43
C CYS A 121 -0.22 -11.38 -19.29
N ASP A 122 -0.14 -10.64 -18.18
CA ASP A 122 1.04 -9.85 -17.81
C ASP A 122 1.71 -10.37 -16.52
N ARG A 123 2.85 -9.76 -16.15
CA ARG A 123 3.59 -10.08 -14.91
C ARG A 123 2.89 -9.63 -13.62
N ALA A 124 1.87 -8.78 -13.73
CA ALA A 124 1.09 -8.30 -12.60
C ALA A 124 -0.10 -9.22 -12.30
N GLY A 125 -0.25 -10.32 -13.04
CA GLY A 125 -1.35 -11.29 -12.90
C GLY A 125 -2.64 -10.87 -13.60
N ASN A 126 -2.62 -9.83 -14.44
CA ASN A 126 -3.76 -9.48 -15.26
C ASN A 126 -3.89 -10.45 -16.43
N THR A 127 -5.13 -10.78 -16.80
CA THR A 127 -5.43 -11.77 -17.84
C THR A 127 -6.48 -11.28 -18.82
N TRP A 128 -6.43 -11.79 -20.06
CA TRP A 128 -7.44 -11.53 -21.08
C TRP A 128 -7.69 -12.75 -21.97
N ALA A 129 -8.96 -13.14 -22.09
CA ALA A 129 -9.40 -14.31 -22.86
C ALA A 129 -9.28 -14.17 -24.39
N GLY A 130 -8.75 -13.04 -24.90
CA GLY A 130 -8.72 -12.74 -26.34
C GLY A 130 -10.08 -12.42 -26.97
N LYS A 131 -11.16 -12.39 -26.15
CA LYS A 131 -12.54 -12.16 -26.60
C LYS A 131 -13.07 -10.85 -26.02
N GLY A 132 -13.81 -10.10 -26.84
CA GLY A 132 -14.44 -8.84 -26.43
C GLY A 132 -13.48 -7.65 -26.38
N ARG A 133 -13.85 -6.61 -25.61
CA ARG A 133 -13.06 -5.38 -25.46
C ARG A 133 -11.73 -5.68 -24.76
N ARG A 134 -10.62 -5.16 -25.29
CA ARG A 134 -9.32 -5.23 -24.64
C ARG A 134 -9.34 -4.47 -23.30
N PRO A 135 -8.78 -5.03 -22.22
CA PRO A 135 -8.68 -4.35 -20.94
C PRO A 135 -7.67 -3.18 -21.01
N THR A 136 -7.78 -2.23 -20.07
CA THR A 136 -6.97 -1.00 -20.06
C THR A 136 -5.48 -1.28 -19.97
N TRP A 137 -5.06 -2.20 -19.09
CA TRP A 137 -3.65 -2.59 -18.93
C TRP A 137 -3.01 -3.03 -20.26
N LEU A 138 -3.75 -3.76 -21.09
CA LEU A 138 -3.26 -4.26 -22.37
C LEU A 138 -3.22 -3.16 -23.43
N VAL A 139 -4.19 -2.25 -23.41
CA VAL A 139 -4.22 -1.09 -24.31
C VAL A 139 -3.06 -0.15 -23.99
N GLU A 140 -2.90 0.20 -22.71
CA GLU A 140 -1.82 1.09 -22.22
C GLU A 140 -0.44 0.50 -22.55
N ALA A 141 -0.26 -0.82 -22.40
CA ALA A 141 0.99 -1.46 -22.74
C ALA A 141 1.29 -1.43 -24.25
N ILE A 142 0.28 -1.64 -25.09
CA ILE A 142 0.41 -1.52 -26.55
C ILE A 142 0.71 -0.07 -26.96
N GLU A 143 0.05 0.90 -26.33
CA GLU A 143 0.33 2.32 -26.54
C GLU A 143 1.73 2.72 -26.08
N ALA A 144 2.27 2.06 -25.05
CA ALA A 144 3.65 2.20 -24.61
C ALA A 144 4.68 1.55 -25.57
N GLY A 145 4.23 0.87 -26.63
CA GLY A 145 5.08 0.33 -27.69
C GLY A 145 5.40 -1.17 -27.59
N THR A 146 4.79 -1.89 -26.66
CA THR A 146 4.90 -3.36 -26.61
C THR A 146 3.93 -4.04 -27.59
N ALA A 147 4.29 -5.20 -28.09
CA ALA A 147 3.42 -5.94 -28.99
C ALA A 147 2.38 -6.76 -28.20
N LEU A 148 1.19 -6.97 -28.78
CA LEU A 148 0.17 -7.85 -28.18
C LEU A 148 0.71 -9.28 -27.94
N GLU A 149 1.59 -9.75 -28.81
CA GLU A 149 2.20 -11.08 -28.72
C GLU A 149 3.15 -11.23 -27.53
N ASP A 150 3.72 -10.13 -27.01
CA ASP A 150 4.58 -10.15 -25.82
C ASP A 150 3.80 -10.55 -24.56
N PHE A 151 2.47 -10.38 -24.59
CA PHE A 151 1.56 -10.79 -23.52
C PHE A 151 0.98 -12.19 -23.74
N ARG A 152 1.39 -12.92 -24.79
CA ARG A 152 0.87 -14.25 -25.03
C ARG A 152 1.32 -15.19 -23.90
N ASN A 153 0.36 -15.89 -23.31
CA ASN A 153 0.65 -16.91 -22.32
C ASN A 153 1.46 -18.04 -23.00
N PRO A 154 2.69 -18.34 -22.55
CA PRO A 154 3.53 -19.38 -23.16
C PRO A 154 2.95 -20.79 -23.04
N SER A 155 2.08 -21.03 -22.05
CA SER A 155 1.40 -22.32 -21.85
C SER A 155 0.08 -22.43 -22.62
N TYR A 156 -0.33 -21.39 -23.36
CA TYR A 156 -1.57 -21.42 -24.13
C TYR A 156 -1.44 -22.33 -25.35
N SER A 157 -2.04 -23.53 -25.26
CA SER A 157 -2.27 -24.41 -26.41
C SER A 157 -3.65 -24.07 -27.00
N GLY A 158 -3.65 -23.20 -28.02
CA GLY A 158 -4.88 -22.78 -28.72
C GLY A 158 -5.62 -23.90 -29.43
#